data_AF-A0AAV5XZ61-F1
#
_entry.id   AF-A0AAV5XZ61-F1
#
_cell.length_a   1.000
_cell.length_b   1.000
_cell.length_c   1.000
_cell.angle_alpha   90.00
_cell.angle_beta   90.00
_cell.angle_gamma   90.00
#
_symmetry.space_group_name_H-M   'P 1'
#
loop_
_entity.id
_entity.type
_entity.pdbx_description
1 polymer ?
#
loop_
_entity_poly.entity_id
_entity_poly.type
_entity_poly.pdbx_seq_one_letter_code
_entity_poly.pdbx_strand_id
1 'polypeptide(L)'
;MMTWIEQEHGWVAAPEEVVKALSNDGFEECKREMTTSRRDRRPAGGVWQGINTGTGSVASAIWVNRPTWPQAIVFIAIDGESLEGLGARSPEYDLHREDGGEG
;
A
#
# COMPACT_ATOMS: atom_id res chain seq x y z
N MET A 1 -5.13 -1.84 -11.87
CA MET A 1 -5.82 -2.56 -10.77
C MET A 1 -4.77 -3.18 -9.88
N MET A 2 -4.87 -2.99 -8.57
CA MET A 2 -3.91 -3.52 -7.58
C MET A 2 -4.43 -4.84 -7.02
N THR A 3 -3.57 -5.86 -6.94
CA THR A 3 -3.97 -7.19 -6.45
C THR A 3 -3.04 -7.61 -5.31
N TRP A 4 -3.60 -7.97 -4.16
CA TRP A 4 -2.83 -8.55 -3.06
C TRP A 4 -2.42 -9.99 -3.38
N ILE A 5 -1.16 -10.35 -3.12
CA ILE A 5 -0.63 -11.70 -3.30
C ILE A 5 -0.10 -12.20 -1.96
N GLU A 6 -0.82 -13.16 -1.37
CA GLU A 6 -0.46 -13.79 -0.08
C GLU A 6 0.98 -14.30 -0.05
N GLN A 7 1.42 -15.01 -1.09
CA GLN A 7 2.76 -15.60 -1.16
C GLN A 7 3.89 -14.55 -1.07
N GLU A 8 3.65 -13.35 -1.56
CA GLU A 8 4.64 -12.27 -1.61
C GLU A 8 4.45 -11.27 -0.46
N HIS A 9 3.38 -11.42 0.33
CA HIS A 9 2.93 -10.44 1.32
C HIS A 9 2.96 -9.00 0.76
N GLY A 10 2.47 -8.84 -0.48
CA GLY A 10 2.61 -7.60 -1.22
C GLY A 10 1.58 -7.45 -2.33
N TRP A 11 1.48 -6.22 -2.82
CA TRP A 11 0.59 -5.84 -3.90
C TRP A 11 1.29 -5.97 -5.25
N VAL A 12 0.66 -6.66 -6.20
CA VAL A 12 1.06 -6.57 -7.61
C VAL A 12 0.35 -5.38 -8.24
N ALA A 13 1.14 -4.36 -8.59
CA ALA A 13 0.65 -3.09 -9.13
C ALA A 13 1.75 -2.36 -9.92
N ALA A 14 1.36 -1.41 -10.78
CA ALA A 14 2.30 -0.41 -11.26
C ALA A 14 2.60 0.59 -10.12
N PRO A 15 3.86 0.97 -9.87
CA PRO A 15 4.20 1.94 -8.82
C PRO A 15 3.43 3.27 -8.95
N GLU A 16 3.17 3.71 -10.18
CA GLU A 16 2.43 4.93 -10.48
C GLU A 16 0.95 4.82 -10.10
N GLU A 17 0.35 3.64 -10.24
CA GLU A 17 -1.01 3.41 -9.76
C GLU A 17 -1.06 3.52 -8.23
N VAL A 18 -0.07 2.96 -7.52
CA VAL A 18 0.00 3.00 -6.05
C VAL A 18 0.11 4.43 -5.54
N VAL A 19 1.03 5.20 -6.12
CA VAL A 19 1.21 6.61 -5.79
C VAL A 19 -0.08 7.37 -6.04
N LYS A 20 -0.71 7.18 -7.20
CA LYS A 20 -1.95 7.87 -7.54
C LYS A 20 -3.06 7.57 -6.53
N ALA A 21 -3.18 6.32 -6.07
CA ALA A 21 -4.14 5.96 -5.04
C ALA A 21 -3.84 6.65 -3.70
N LEU A 22 -2.57 6.66 -3.27
CA LEU A 22 -2.16 7.33 -2.03
C LEU A 22 -2.37 8.86 -2.10
N SER A 23 -2.09 9.48 -3.25
CA SER A 23 -2.36 10.90 -3.45
C SER A 23 -3.85 11.22 -3.46
N ASN A 24 -4.68 10.36 -4.04
CA ASN A 24 -6.14 10.50 -3.97
C ASN A 24 -6.69 10.37 -2.53
N ASP A 25 -5.98 9.63 -1.67
CA ASP A 25 -6.29 9.48 -0.24
C ASP A 25 -5.71 10.60 0.64
N GLY A 26 -5.12 11.63 0.02
CA GLY A 26 -4.63 12.83 0.69
C GLY A 26 -3.17 12.78 1.13
N PHE A 27 -2.40 11.75 0.73
CA PHE A 27 -0.96 11.72 0.98
C PHE A 27 -0.20 12.54 -0.07
N GLU A 28 0.43 13.61 0.37
CA GLU A 28 1.31 14.44 -0.45
C GLU A 28 2.71 13.83 -0.52
N GLU A 29 3.26 13.71 -1.73
CA GLU A 29 4.59 13.15 -1.95
C GLU A 29 5.67 14.01 -1.31
N CYS A 30 6.43 13.41 -0.39
CA CYS A 30 7.60 14.03 0.23
C CYS A 30 8.90 13.54 -0.42
N LYS A 31 8.93 12.28 -0.85
CA LYS A 31 10.13 11.65 -1.40
C LYS A 31 9.77 10.58 -2.44
N ARG A 32 10.54 10.53 -3.52
CA ARG A 32 10.60 9.39 -4.45
C ARG A 32 12.04 9.12 -4.88
N GLU A 33 12.47 7.86 -4.81
CA GLU A 33 13.77 7.41 -5.33
C GLU A 33 13.60 6.14 -6.16
N MET A 34 14.30 6.09 -7.29
CA MET A 34 14.37 4.90 -8.14
C MET A 34 15.74 4.25 -8.01
N THR A 35 15.76 2.92 -7.97
CA THR A 35 17.00 2.13 -8.00
C THR A 35 17.14 1.44 -9.35
N THR A 36 18.38 1.33 -9.83
CA THR A 36 18.69 0.61 -11.07
C THR A 36 19.58 -0.59 -10.77
N SER A 37 19.37 -1.69 -11.49
CA SER A 37 20.27 -2.85 -11.43
C SER A 37 21.63 -2.51 -12.04
N ARG A 38 22.72 -2.95 -11.40
CA ARG A 38 24.08 -2.72 -11.92
C ARG A 38 24.38 -3.51 -13.20
N ARG A 39 23.69 -4.62 -13.45
CA ARG A 39 24.00 -5.54 -14.57
C ARG A 39 23.54 -4.98 -15.91
N ASP A 40 22.41 -4.28 -15.92
CA ASP A 40 21.69 -3.87 -17.13
C ASP A 40 21.16 -2.42 -17.07
N ARG A 41 21.41 -1.69 -15.97
CA ARG A 41 20.92 -0.32 -15.70
C ARG A 41 19.40 -0.17 -15.76
N ARG A 42 18.64 -1.28 -15.78
CA ARG A 42 17.18 -1.22 -15.76
C ARG A 42 16.68 -0.83 -14.37
N PRO A 43 15.56 -0.09 -14.26
CA PRO A 43 14.92 0.15 -12.98
C PRO A 43 14.65 -1.18 -12.27
N ALA A 44 15.27 -1.37 -11.11
CA ALA A 44 15.14 -2.58 -10.29
C ALA A 44 14.03 -2.42 -9.23
N GLY A 45 13.63 -1.19 -8.93
CA GLY A 45 12.63 -0.88 -7.94
C GLY A 45 12.72 0.58 -7.51
N GLY A 46 12.15 0.88 -6.35
CA GLY A 46 12.21 2.22 -5.79
C GLY A 46 11.48 2.32 -4.46
N VAL A 47 11.50 3.53 -3.92
CA VAL A 47 10.81 3.90 -2.69
C VAL A 47 10.08 5.22 -2.89
N TRP A 48 8.97 5.34 -2.22
CA TRP A 48 8.16 6.54 -2.15
C TRP A 48 7.71 6.76 -0.71
N GLN A 49 7.59 8.02 -0.32
CA GLN A 49 7.06 8.45 0.97
C GLN A 49 6.17 9.67 0.79
N GLY A 50 5.07 9.69 1.52
CA GLY A 50 4.16 10.82 1.56
C GLY A 50 3.50 11.00 2.91
N ILE A 51 2.96 12.20 3.13
CA ILE A 51 2.37 12.64 4.39
C ILE A 51 0.96 13.13 4.13
N ASN A 52 0.00 12.71 4.96
CA ASN A 52 -1.32 13.32 5.03
C ASN A 52 -1.32 14.37 6.14
N THR A 53 -1.29 15.65 5.77
CA THR A 53 -1.22 16.76 6.75
C THR A 53 -2.52 16.94 7.53
N GLY A 54 -3.64 16.40 7.04
CA GLY A 54 -4.92 16.41 7.71
C GLY A 54 -5.01 15.40 8.87
N THR A 55 -4.41 14.22 8.71
CA THR A 55 -4.40 13.17 9.75
C THR A 55 -3.10 13.10 10.55
N GLY A 56 -2.01 13.63 10.00
CA GLY A 56 -0.64 13.44 10.51
C GLY A 56 -0.01 12.10 10.12
N SER A 57 -0.69 11.30 9.31
CA SER A 57 -0.22 9.96 8.92
C SER A 57 0.90 10.01 7.88
N VAL A 58 1.77 8.99 7.91
CA VAL A 58 2.85 8.79 6.95
C VAL A 58 2.62 7.50 6.17
N ALA A 59 2.55 7.62 4.84
CA ALA A 59 2.55 6.47 3.94
C ALA A 59 3.94 6.25 3.35
N SER A 60 4.37 4.99 3.32
CA SER A 60 5.61 4.57 2.68
C SER A 60 5.32 3.42 1.71
N ALA A 61 5.90 3.47 0.52
CA ALA A 61 5.80 2.40 -0.47
C ALA A 61 7.19 2.02 -0.97
N ILE A 62 7.49 0.72 -0.98
CA ILE A 62 8.70 0.16 -1.57
C ILE A 62 8.26 -0.81 -2.65
N TRP A 63 8.87 -0.73 -3.84
CA TRP A 63 8.57 -1.67 -4.91
C TRP A 63 9.81 -2.30 -5.49
N VAL A 64 9.64 -3.55 -5.94
CA VAL A 64 10.65 -4.34 -6.62
C VAL A 64 10.11 -4.73 -7.99
N ASN A 65 10.82 -4.32 -9.03
CA ASN A 65 10.45 -4.63 -10.41
C ASN A 65 10.79 -6.08 -10.72
N ARG A 66 9.87 -6.78 -11.38
CA ARG A 66 10.13 -8.12 -11.93
C ARG A 66 10.60 -7.99 -13.38
N PRO A 67 11.74 -8.61 -13.78
CA PRO A 67 12.32 -8.42 -15.11
C PRO A 67 11.39 -8.74 -16.30
N THR A 68 10.38 -9.58 -16.08
CA THR A 68 9.48 -10.08 -17.13
C THR A 68 8.07 -9.50 -17.05
N TRP A 69 7.72 -8.73 -16.00
CA TRP A 69 6.36 -8.24 -15.78
C TRP A 69 6.30 -6.72 -15.82
N PRO A 70 5.23 -6.13 -16.39
CA PRO A 70 5.02 -4.68 -16.36
C PRO A 70 4.64 -4.17 -14.97
N GLN A 71 4.30 -5.06 -14.03
CA GLN A 71 3.92 -4.75 -12.66
C GLN A 71 5.03 -5.11 -11.68
N ALA A 72 5.13 -4.34 -10.60
CA ALA A 72 6.04 -4.58 -9.50
C ALA A 72 5.33 -5.29 -8.35
N ILE A 73 6.10 -5.91 -7.45
CA ILE A 73 5.62 -6.19 -6.09
C ILE A 73 5.80 -4.91 -5.30
N VAL A 74 4.75 -4.46 -4.62
CA VAL A 74 4.74 -3.22 -3.84
C VAL A 74 4.34 -3.53 -2.41
N PHE A 75 5.14 -3.05 -1.48
CA PHE A 75 4.90 -3.09 -0.05
C PHE A 75 4.50 -1.69 0.39
N ILE A 76 3.35 -1.57 1.02
CA ILE A 76 2.80 -0.28 1.45
C ILE A 76 2.65 -0.35 2.96
N ALA A 77 3.08 0.70 3.66
CA ALA A 77 2.84 0.86 5.08
C ALA A 77 2.26 2.24 5.37
N ILE A 78 1.27 2.30 6.26
CA ILE A 78 0.71 3.55 6.79
C ILE A 78 0.98 3.56 8.30
N ASP A 79 1.67 4.60 8.78
CA ASP A 79 2.07 4.73 10.19
C ASP A 79 2.87 3.52 10.73
N GLY A 80 3.60 2.86 9.83
CA GLY A 80 4.39 1.66 10.13
C GLY A 80 3.63 0.34 10.01
N GLU A 81 2.31 0.38 9.87
CA GLU A 81 1.46 -0.80 9.70
C GLU A 81 1.37 -1.20 8.23
N SER A 82 1.63 -2.48 7.93
CA SER A 82 1.56 -3.01 6.57
C SER A 82 0.11 -2.95 6.06
N LEU A 83 -0.08 -2.37 4.88
CA LEU A 83 -1.36 -2.39 4.20
C LEU A 83 -1.51 -3.73 3.48
N GLU A 84 -2.26 -4.64 4.08
CA GLU A 84 -2.55 -5.96 3.53
C GLU A 84 -3.84 -5.93 2.68
N GLY A 85 -4.06 -6.99 1.88
CA GLY A 85 -5.34 -7.17 1.19
C GLY A 85 -6.50 -7.22 2.18
N LEU A 86 -7.71 -6.85 1.73
CA LEU A 86 -8.97 -6.83 2.51
C LEU A 86 -9.44 -8.21 3.05
N GLY A 87 -8.53 -9.16 3.28
CA GLY A 87 -8.77 -10.49 3.84
C GLY A 87 -8.25 -10.72 5.26
N ALA A 88 -7.51 -9.78 5.88
CA ALA A 88 -6.88 -10.01 7.19
C ALA A 88 -7.50 -9.26 8.40
N ARG A 89 -8.38 -8.29 8.16
CA ARG A 89 -9.23 -7.72 9.22
C ARG A 89 -10.67 -7.72 8.75
N SER A 90 -11.39 -8.80 9.08
CA SER A 90 -12.84 -8.65 9.31
C SER A 90 -13.00 -7.58 10.38
N PRO A 91 -13.74 -6.48 10.13
CA PRO A 91 -14.19 -5.66 11.23
C PRO A 91 -15.10 -6.55 12.06
N GLU A 92 -14.66 -6.88 13.27
CA GLU A 92 -15.52 -7.39 14.31
C GLU A 92 -16.54 -6.28 14.58
N TYR A 93 -17.62 -6.25 13.80
CA TYR A 93 -18.79 -5.50 14.15
C TYR A 93 -19.36 -6.22 15.38
N ASP A 94 -18.96 -5.76 16.56
CA ASP A 94 -19.66 -6.02 17.81
C ASP A 94 -21.11 -5.54 17.63
N LEU A 95 -21.96 -6.46 17.19
CA LEU A 95 -23.41 -6.35 17.35
C LEU A 95 -23.67 -6.41 18.85
N HIS A 96 -23.57 -5.25 19.51
CA HIS A 96 -24.25 -5.01 20.77
C HIS A 96 -25.74 -5.23 20.55
N ARG A 97 -26.20 -6.46 20.83
CA ARG A 97 -27.62 -6.77 20.99
C ARG A 97 -28.09 -6.07 22.27
N GLU A 98 -28.46 -4.82 22.15
CA GLU A 98 -29.34 -4.16 23.11
C GLU A 98 -30.76 -4.65 22.82
N ASP A 99 -31.10 -5.81 23.38
CA ASP A 99 -32.48 -6.28 23.41
C ASP A 99 -33.23 -5.42 24.44
N GLY A 100 -33.70 -4.25 23.97
CA GLY A 100 -34.62 -3.40 24.68
C GLY A 100 -35.91 -4.16 24.96
N GLY A 101 -36.37 -4.11 26.20
CA GLY A 101 -37.61 -4.75 26.64
C GLY A 101 -38.86 -3.99 26.20
N GLU A 102 -39.92 -4.75 25.98
CA GLU A 102 -41.35 -4.39 26.03
C GLU A 102 -42.08 -5.72 26.34
N GLY A 103 -43.08 -5.88 27.21
CA GLY A 103 -43.84 -5.02 28.12
C GLY A 103 -44.76 -5.92 28.96
#